data_AF-A0A261AUD1-F1
#
_entry.id   AF-A0A261AUD1-F1
#
_cell.length_a   1.000
_cell.length_b   1.000
_cell.length_c   1.000
_cell.angle_alpha   90.00
_cell.angle_beta   90.00
_cell.angle_gamma   90.00
#
_symmetry.space_group_name_H-M   'P 1'
#
loop_
_entity.id
_entity.type
_entity.pdbx_description
1 polymer ?
#
loop_
_entity_poly.entity_id
_entity_poly.type
_entity_poly.pdbx_seq_one_letter_code
_entity_poly.pdbx_strand_id
1 'polypeptide(L)'
;MISVPEKYRDKEILQVLTKNSQRLQTHYDLRATLLDIAKYQPTSTFTDRTLLEIQGEKGHSLLREQPLTPRNCETLPIIQDYCICKSKSIDMKHDTKLSNRLGTGLITYVHETLDSLNVSSLCHKYEFDKVTSLSIISLNSAKATYRIVVKTKQPAVFETLVTDNDTGNLEFGEIARGDRYGN
;
A
#
# COMPACT_ATOMS: atom_id res chain seq x y z
N MET A 1 -0.01 13.61 15.49
CA MET A 1 0.39 13.86 16.89
C MET A 1 -0.85 13.71 17.76
N ILE A 2 -0.83 12.81 18.75
CA ILE A 2 -1.94 12.62 19.70
C ILE A 2 -1.51 13.29 21.00
N SER A 3 -2.29 14.26 21.48
CA SER A 3 -2.04 14.91 22.77
C SER A 3 -2.74 14.12 23.87
N VAL A 4 -2.01 13.77 24.92
CA VAL A 4 -2.56 13.10 26.10
C VAL A 4 -2.95 14.15 27.14
N PRO A 5 -4.21 14.17 27.63
CA PRO A 5 -4.64 15.08 28.68
C PRO A 5 -3.76 14.95 29.93
N GLU A 6 -3.50 16.06 30.61
CA GLU A 6 -2.57 16.14 31.74
C GLU A 6 -2.80 15.07 32.81
N LYS A 7 -4.06 14.85 33.20
CA LYS A 7 -4.47 13.84 34.19
C LYS A 7 -4.11 12.39 33.83
N TYR A 8 -3.67 12.13 32.60
CA TYR A 8 -3.31 10.80 32.10
C TYR A 8 -1.83 10.68 31.73
N ARG A 9 -1.02 11.73 31.91
CA ARG A 9 0.40 11.73 31.53
C ARG A 9 1.26 10.83 32.43
N ASP A 10 0.96 10.74 33.72
CA ASP A 10 1.71 9.86 34.64
C ASP A 10 1.19 8.42 34.67
N LYS A 11 0.30 8.06 33.74
CA LYS A 11 -0.35 6.73 33.72
C LYS A 11 0.26 5.83 32.65
N GLU A 12 0.05 4.52 32.83
CA GLU A 12 0.43 3.47 31.88
C GLU A 12 -0.03 3.73 30.44
N ILE A 13 -1.13 4.47 30.25
CA ILE A 13 -1.60 4.89 28.93
C ILE A 13 -0.56 5.71 28.16
N LEU A 14 0.18 6.61 28.83
CA LEU A 14 1.24 7.39 28.17
C LEU A 14 2.41 6.49 27.80
N GLN A 15 2.73 5.50 28.63
CA GLN A 15 3.81 4.54 28.36
C GLN A 15 3.51 3.72 27.10
N VAL A 16 2.31 3.15 27.00
CA VAL A 16 1.86 2.39 25.83
C VAL A 16 1.82 3.27 24.58
N LEU A 17 1.26 4.48 24.67
CA LEU A 17 1.23 5.42 23.55
C LEU A 17 2.63 5.82 23.09
N THR A 18 3.56 6.05 24.03
CA THR A 18 4.95 6.39 23.72
C THR A 18 5.64 5.23 23.01
N LYS A 19 5.49 4.01 23.52
CA LYS A 19 6.03 2.80 22.89
C LYS A 19 5.46 2.60 21.48
N ASN A 20 4.15 2.74 21.31
CA ASN A 20 3.49 2.61 20.01
C ASN A 20 3.94 3.71 19.04
N SER A 21 4.15 4.95 19.52
CA SER A 21 4.58 6.08 18.66
C SER A 21 5.94 5.89 17.99
N GLN A 22 6.80 5.02 18.54
CA GLN A 22 8.09 4.67 17.95
C GLN A 22 7.98 3.67 16.79
N ARG A 23 6.77 3.17 16.50
CA ARG A 23 6.50 2.19 15.45
C ARG A 23 5.59 2.80 14.39
N LEU A 24 5.59 2.22 13.19
CA LEU A 24 4.69 2.67 12.11
C LEU A 24 3.22 2.52 12.52
N GLN A 25 2.52 3.65 12.53
CA GLN A 25 1.08 3.75 12.80
C GLN A 25 0.32 4.14 11.55
N THR A 26 -0.91 3.66 11.43
CA THR A 26 -1.79 3.86 10.27
C THR A 26 -3.15 4.42 10.70
N HIS A 27 -3.93 4.88 9.73
CA HIS A 27 -5.31 5.32 9.98
C HIS A 27 -6.20 4.16 10.47
N TYR A 28 -5.87 2.90 10.15
CA TYR A 28 -6.57 1.74 10.69
C TYR A 28 -6.39 1.59 12.21
N ASP A 29 -5.22 1.97 12.74
CA ASP A 29 -4.99 1.94 14.19
C ASP A 29 -5.84 2.98 14.92
N LEU A 30 -6.03 4.16 14.31
CA LEU A 30 -6.95 5.17 14.84
C LEU A 30 -8.39 4.65 14.87
N ARG A 31 -8.86 4.02 13.78
CA ARG A 31 -10.18 3.40 13.73
C ARG A 31 -10.35 2.35 14.82
N ALA A 32 -9.40 1.42 14.94
CA ALA A 32 -9.42 0.38 15.97
C ALA A 32 -9.40 0.98 17.39
N THR A 33 -8.68 2.08 17.59
CA THR A 33 -8.66 2.82 18.86
C THR A 33 -10.02 3.38 19.23
N LEU A 34 -10.71 4.03 18.29
CA LEU A 34 -12.06 4.57 18.54
C LEU A 34 -13.05 3.46 18.88
N LEU A 35 -12.94 2.32 18.19
CA LEU A 35 -13.77 1.16 18.45
C LEU A 35 -13.48 0.50 19.81
N ASP A 36 -12.20 0.40 20.18
CA ASP A 36 -11.76 -0.06 21.51
C ASP A 36 -12.34 0.81 22.62
N ILE A 37 -12.22 2.14 22.50
CA ILE A 37 -12.81 3.10 23.45
C ILE A 37 -14.33 2.91 23.55
N ALA A 38 -15.02 2.73 22.42
CA ALA A 38 -16.47 2.67 22.39
C ALA A 38 -17.05 1.34 22.91
N LYS A 39 -16.32 0.22 22.78
CA LYS A 39 -16.90 -1.12 22.99
C LYS A 39 -16.10 -2.08 23.88
N TYR A 40 -14.78 -1.93 23.95
CA TYR A 40 -13.91 -2.97 24.52
C TYR A 40 -13.13 -2.52 25.76
N GLN A 41 -12.93 -1.21 25.95
CA GLN A 41 -12.35 -0.68 27.17
C GLN A 41 -13.30 -0.90 28.36
N PRO A 42 -12.78 -1.21 29.57
CA PRO A 42 -13.58 -1.29 30.77
C PRO A 42 -14.31 0.03 31.04
N THR A 43 -15.63 -0.02 31.19
CA THR A 43 -16.52 1.16 31.24
C THR A 43 -16.22 2.11 32.40
N SER A 44 -15.63 1.60 33.49
CA SER A 44 -15.34 2.36 34.70
C SER A 44 -13.93 2.93 34.77
N THR A 45 -12.93 2.25 34.19
CA THR A 45 -11.51 2.60 34.42
C THR A 45 -10.71 2.84 33.14
N PHE A 46 -11.13 2.30 31.99
CA PHE A 46 -10.39 2.37 30.72
C PHE A 46 -8.91 2.01 30.89
N THR A 47 -8.59 1.00 31.72
CA THR A 47 -7.20 0.65 32.10
C THR A 47 -6.63 -0.55 31.35
N ASP A 48 -7.42 -1.26 30.56
CA ASP A 48 -6.92 -2.44 29.88
C ASP A 48 -5.97 -2.05 28.74
N ARG A 49 -4.74 -2.54 28.82
CA ARG A 49 -3.63 -2.29 27.89
C ARG A 49 -3.18 -3.57 27.19
N THR A 50 -3.76 -4.71 27.50
CA THR A 50 -3.38 -5.97 26.89
C THR A 50 -3.70 -5.95 25.40
N LEU A 51 -2.88 -6.66 24.61
CA LEU A 51 -3.11 -6.82 23.17
C LEU A 51 -4.53 -7.36 22.95
N LEU A 52 -5.29 -6.67 22.10
CA LEU A 52 -6.62 -7.07 21.69
C LEU A 52 -6.69 -7.07 20.17
N GLU A 53 -7.03 -8.23 19.61
CA GLU A 53 -7.38 -8.35 18.20
C GLU A 53 -8.90 -8.20 18.05
N ILE A 54 -9.32 -7.11 17.42
CA ILE A 54 -10.73 -6.86 17.15
C ILE A 54 -11.09 -7.51 15.81
N GLN A 55 -12.03 -8.44 15.84
CA GLN A 55 -12.45 -9.17 14.64
C GLN A 55 -12.90 -8.22 13.52
N GLY A 56 -12.32 -8.40 12.32
CA GLY A 56 -12.64 -7.60 11.13
C GLY A 56 -11.92 -6.25 11.04
N GLU A 57 -11.16 -5.86 12.05
CA GLU A 57 -10.35 -4.65 12.00
C GLU A 57 -8.97 -4.92 11.40
N LYS A 58 -8.46 -3.92 10.67
CA LYS A 58 -7.17 -3.95 9.96
C LYS A 58 -6.01 -3.41 10.81
N GLY A 59 -6.33 -2.74 11.92
CA GLY A 59 -5.38 -2.06 12.79
C GLY A 59 -5.53 -2.50 14.24
N HIS A 60 -4.66 -1.97 15.08
CA HIS A 60 -4.62 -2.26 16.51
C HIS A 60 -4.82 -0.97 17.30
N SER A 61 -5.55 -1.05 18.42
CA SER A 61 -5.75 0.12 19.30
C SER A 61 -4.42 0.70 19.75
N LEU A 62 -4.27 2.02 19.63
CA LEU A 62 -3.12 2.78 20.10
C LEU A 62 -3.02 2.81 21.62
N LEU A 63 -4.13 2.52 22.31
CA LEU A 63 -4.22 2.45 23.77
C LEU A 63 -3.82 1.09 24.33
N ARG A 64 -3.51 0.10 23.49
CA ARG A 64 -3.13 -1.25 23.88
C ARG A 64 -1.74 -1.58 23.37
N GLU A 65 -1.12 -2.59 23.97
CA GLU A 65 0.07 -3.22 23.44
C GLU A 65 -0.21 -3.75 22.03
N GLN A 66 0.71 -3.48 21.10
CA GLN A 66 0.62 -3.92 19.70
C GLN A 66 1.44 -5.21 19.49
N PRO A 67 1.07 -6.06 18.51
CA PRO A 67 1.80 -7.31 18.26
C PRO A 67 3.29 -7.09 18.07
N LEU A 68 4.11 -8.09 18.38
CA LEU A 68 5.57 -8.03 18.21
C LEU A 68 6.03 -8.10 16.76
N THR A 69 5.13 -8.42 15.83
CA THR A 69 5.43 -8.45 14.40
C THR A 69 5.98 -7.10 13.94
N PRO A 70 7.03 -7.08 13.10
CA PRO A 70 7.51 -5.85 12.51
C PRO A 70 6.38 -5.10 11.83
N ARG A 71 6.29 -3.79 12.03
CA ARG A 71 5.25 -2.93 11.44
C ARG A 71 5.87 -2.15 10.29
N ASN A 72 5.66 -2.65 9.07
CA ASN A 72 6.17 -2.06 7.84
C ASN A 72 5.11 -2.19 6.73
N CYS A 73 5.40 -1.73 5.53
CA CYS A 73 4.44 -1.78 4.41
C CYS A 73 4.18 -3.19 3.88
N GLU A 74 4.98 -4.18 4.26
CA GLU A 74 4.77 -5.59 3.88
C GLU A 74 3.83 -6.30 4.87
N THR A 75 3.85 -5.89 6.15
CA THR A 75 3.07 -6.53 7.22
C THR A 75 1.79 -5.79 7.57
N LEU A 76 1.69 -4.50 7.25
CA LEU A 76 0.50 -3.70 7.47
C LEU A 76 -0.30 -3.57 6.18
N PRO A 77 -1.64 -3.37 6.26
CA PRO A 77 -2.51 -3.20 5.10
C PRO A 77 -2.39 -1.80 4.48
N ILE A 78 -1.15 -1.32 4.31
CA ILE A 78 -0.82 -0.06 3.66
C ILE A 78 -0.70 -0.36 2.17
N ILE A 79 -1.48 0.35 1.35
CA ILE A 79 -1.30 0.30 -0.11
C ILE A 79 0.12 0.78 -0.41
N GLN A 80 0.86 0.00 -1.19
CA GLN A 80 2.29 0.19 -1.36
C GLN A 80 2.67 1.56 -1.96
N ASP A 81 1.77 2.21 -2.70
CA ASP A 81 1.95 3.58 -3.20
C ASP A 81 1.92 4.66 -2.10
N TYR A 82 1.29 4.37 -0.98
CA TYR A 82 1.25 5.25 0.20
C TYR A 82 2.30 4.86 1.24
N CYS A 83 3.20 3.93 0.91
CA CYS A 83 4.31 3.56 1.77
C CYS A 83 5.33 4.70 1.86
N ILE A 84 5.42 5.33 3.03
CA ILE A 84 6.34 6.46 3.28
C ILE A 84 7.81 5.98 3.24
N CYS A 85 8.08 4.77 3.73
CA CYS A 85 9.40 4.17 3.71
C CYS A 85 9.63 3.46 2.37
N LYS A 86 10.31 4.11 1.43
CA LYS A 86 10.73 3.44 0.19
C LYS A 86 11.70 2.32 0.54
N SER A 87 11.26 1.06 0.40
CA SER A 87 12.16 -0.09 0.41
C SER A 87 13.29 0.14 -0.58
N LYS A 88 14.49 -0.40 -0.32
CA LYS A 88 15.58 -0.36 -1.29
C LYS A 88 15.11 -1.04 -2.56
N SER A 89 14.82 -0.24 -3.57
CA SER A 89 14.34 -0.74 -4.84
C SER A 89 15.51 -1.22 -5.68
N ILE A 90 15.40 -2.42 -6.24
CA ILE A 90 16.42 -2.97 -7.15
C ILE A 90 16.02 -2.57 -8.57
N ASP A 91 16.91 -1.86 -9.28
CA ASP A 91 16.67 -1.51 -10.68
C ASP A 91 16.73 -2.76 -11.57
N MET A 92 15.64 -3.03 -12.26
CA MET A 92 15.46 -4.19 -13.14
C MET A 92 15.36 -3.80 -14.62
N LYS A 93 15.58 -2.54 -14.97
CA LYS A 93 15.48 -2.05 -16.36
C LYS A 93 16.40 -2.79 -17.35
N HIS A 94 17.50 -3.35 -16.85
CA HIS A 94 18.44 -4.13 -17.65
C HIS A 94 17.85 -5.48 -18.12
N ASP A 95 16.85 -6.03 -17.42
CA ASP A 95 16.11 -7.21 -17.85
C ASP A 95 15.06 -6.82 -18.90
N THR A 96 15.46 -6.87 -20.16
CA THR A 96 14.62 -6.48 -21.30
C THR A 96 13.45 -7.44 -21.52
N LYS A 97 13.60 -8.73 -21.20
CA LYS A 97 12.52 -9.72 -21.33
C LYS A 97 11.43 -9.45 -20.30
N LEU A 98 11.82 -9.24 -19.04
CA LEU A 98 10.90 -8.87 -17.97
C LEU A 98 10.23 -7.53 -18.27
N SER A 99 11.02 -6.51 -18.66
CA SER A 99 10.50 -5.19 -19.01
C SER A 99 9.45 -5.26 -20.11
N ASN A 100 9.72 -5.98 -21.20
CA ASN A 100 8.76 -6.11 -22.30
C ASN A 100 7.50 -6.89 -21.91
N ARG A 101 7.63 -7.96 -21.11
CA ARG A 101 6.48 -8.73 -20.62
C ARG A 101 5.58 -7.86 -19.75
N LEU A 102 6.14 -7.21 -18.72
CA LEU A 102 5.38 -6.37 -17.80
C LEU A 102 4.80 -5.13 -18.51
N GLY A 103 5.58 -4.50 -19.39
CA GLY A 103 5.13 -3.33 -20.15
C GLY A 103 3.99 -3.64 -21.12
N THR A 104 4.09 -4.76 -21.86
CA THR A 104 3.01 -5.22 -22.75
C THR A 104 1.78 -5.65 -21.95
N GLY A 105 1.99 -6.35 -20.83
CA GLY A 105 0.93 -6.75 -19.92
C GLY A 105 0.13 -5.55 -19.39
N LEU A 106 0.81 -4.46 -19.01
CA LEU A 106 0.14 -3.25 -18.54
C LEU A 106 -0.75 -2.62 -19.61
N ILE A 107 -0.25 -2.46 -20.84
CA ILE A 107 -1.05 -1.86 -21.92
C ILE A 107 -2.24 -2.75 -22.27
N THR A 108 -2.06 -4.07 -22.24
CA THR A 108 -3.15 -5.04 -22.44
C THR A 108 -4.20 -4.91 -21.35
N TYR A 109 -3.79 -4.87 -20.08
CA TYR A 109 -4.69 -4.69 -18.94
C TYR A 109 -5.48 -3.38 -19.01
N VAL A 110 -4.86 -2.29 -19.47
CA VAL A 110 -5.56 -1.02 -19.71
C VAL A 110 -6.65 -1.19 -20.77
N HIS A 111 -6.35 -1.83 -21.91
CA HIS A 111 -7.35 -2.05 -22.97
C HIS A 111 -8.49 -2.95 -22.50
N GLU A 112 -8.18 -4.07 -21.84
CA GLU A 112 -9.19 -4.99 -21.28
C GLU A 112 -10.09 -4.30 -20.25
N THR A 113 -9.54 -3.40 -19.44
CA THR A 113 -10.31 -2.60 -18.49
C THR A 113 -11.28 -1.66 -19.24
N LEU A 114 -10.81 -0.95 -20.27
CA LEU A 114 -11.67 -0.07 -21.08
C LEU A 114 -12.77 -0.84 -21.81
N ASP A 115 -12.46 -2.04 -22.31
CA ASP A 115 -13.41 -2.94 -22.97
C ASP A 115 -14.48 -3.41 -21.97
N SER A 116 -14.07 -3.80 -20.76
CA SER A 116 -15.00 -4.23 -19.71
C SER A 116 -15.96 -3.12 -19.25
N LEU A 117 -15.52 -1.86 -19.37
CA LEU A 117 -16.32 -0.67 -19.07
C LEU A 117 -17.14 -0.18 -20.28
N ASN A 118 -17.01 -0.81 -21.45
CA ASN A 118 -17.66 -0.42 -22.71
C ASN A 118 -17.37 1.03 -23.16
N VAL A 119 -16.17 1.54 -22.86
CA VAL A 119 -15.77 2.92 -23.22
C VAL A 119 -14.62 2.98 -24.24
N SER A 120 -14.16 1.83 -24.73
CA SER A 120 -13.03 1.75 -25.66
C SER A 120 -13.21 2.57 -26.93
N SER A 121 -14.44 2.71 -27.43
CA SER A 121 -14.74 3.54 -28.61
C SER A 121 -14.52 5.03 -28.39
N LEU A 122 -14.51 5.50 -27.13
CA LEU A 122 -14.28 6.89 -26.75
C LEU A 122 -12.79 7.17 -26.47
N CYS A 123 -11.98 6.12 -26.36
CA CYS A 123 -10.60 6.19 -25.92
C CYS A 123 -9.62 5.90 -27.06
N HIS A 124 -8.47 6.58 -27.05
CA HIS A 124 -7.39 6.29 -28.00
C HIS A 124 -6.73 4.96 -27.66
N LYS A 125 -6.53 4.10 -28.66
CA LYS A 125 -5.83 2.82 -28.48
C LYS A 125 -4.32 3.02 -28.42
N TYR A 126 -3.76 2.95 -27.21
CA TYR A 126 -2.34 3.13 -26.99
C TYR A 126 -1.52 1.89 -27.41
N GLU A 127 -0.33 2.12 -27.96
CA GLU A 127 0.63 1.05 -28.27
C GLU A 127 1.87 1.16 -27.37
N PHE A 128 2.34 0.03 -26.85
CA PHE A 128 3.59 -0.04 -26.10
C PHE A 128 4.78 0.47 -26.94
N ASP A 129 5.59 1.38 -26.37
CA ASP A 129 6.89 1.79 -26.93
C ASP A 129 8.03 1.20 -26.11
N LYS A 130 8.13 1.60 -24.83
CA LYS A 130 9.19 1.12 -23.94
C LYS A 130 8.89 1.32 -22.46
N VAL A 131 9.60 0.57 -21.63
CA VAL A 131 9.66 0.79 -20.18
C VAL A 131 10.73 1.83 -19.87
N THR A 132 10.36 2.92 -19.21
CA THR A 132 11.29 4.01 -18.83
C THR A 132 11.92 3.76 -17.47
N SER A 133 11.19 3.12 -16.55
CA SER A 133 11.63 2.72 -15.22
C SER A 133 11.04 1.37 -14.83
N LEU A 134 11.85 0.49 -14.25
CA LEU A 134 11.40 -0.77 -13.67
C LEU A 134 12.21 -1.05 -12.40
N SER A 135 11.53 -1.28 -11.28
CA SER A 135 12.22 -1.60 -10.04
C SER A 135 11.43 -2.57 -9.17
N ILE A 136 12.11 -3.50 -8.50
CA ILE A 136 11.49 -4.37 -7.49
C ILE A 136 11.27 -3.56 -6.22
N ILE A 137 10.05 -3.56 -5.69
CA ILE A 137 9.73 -2.90 -4.42
C ILE A 137 9.54 -3.90 -3.27
N SER A 138 9.07 -5.11 -3.59
CA SER A 138 8.94 -6.18 -2.61
C SER A 138 9.16 -7.53 -3.30
N LEU A 139 9.86 -8.42 -2.60
CA LEU A 139 10.15 -9.77 -3.07
C LEU A 139 9.80 -10.75 -1.96
N ASN A 140 8.80 -11.60 -2.21
CA ASN A 140 8.45 -12.73 -1.38
C ASN A 140 8.80 -14.02 -2.15
N SER A 141 8.90 -15.16 -1.44
CA SER A 141 9.26 -16.46 -2.03
C SER A 141 8.31 -16.94 -3.14
N ALA A 142 7.09 -16.38 -3.21
CA ALA A 142 6.07 -16.77 -4.19
C ALA A 142 5.54 -15.62 -5.08
N LYS A 143 5.98 -14.38 -4.83
CA LYS A 143 5.47 -13.18 -5.52
C LYS A 143 6.53 -12.08 -5.55
N ALA A 144 6.73 -11.47 -6.72
CA ALA A 144 7.56 -10.28 -6.88
C ALA A 144 6.67 -9.09 -7.24
N THR A 145 6.85 -7.96 -6.56
CA THR A 145 6.11 -6.72 -6.86
C THR A 145 7.07 -5.67 -7.40
N TYR A 146 6.73 -5.14 -8.58
CA TYR A 146 7.51 -4.17 -9.31
C TYR A 146 6.79 -2.81 -9.40
N ARG A 147 7.55 -1.72 -9.32
CA ARG A 147 7.14 -0.41 -9.85
C ARG A 147 7.51 -0.38 -11.31
N ILE A 148 6.56 -0.10 -12.18
CA ILE A 148 6.81 0.04 -13.62
C ILE A 148 6.30 1.38 -14.13
N VAL A 149 7.11 2.02 -14.97
CA VAL A 149 6.71 3.20 -15.74
C VAL A 149 6.85 2.86 -17.23
N VAL A 150 5.72 2.90 -17.94
CA VAL A 150 5.60 2.55 -19.36
C VAL A 150 5.32 3.80 -20.16
N LYS A 151 6.11 4.00 -21.22
CA LYS A 151 5.84 5.00 -22.25
C LYS A 151 5.21 4.29 -23.45
N THR A 152 4.17 4.90 -24.00
CA THR A 152 3.52 4.44 -25.24
C THR A 152 4.06 5.17 -26.46
N LYS A 153 3.76 4.68 -27.66
CA LYS A 153 4.14 5.35 -28.92
C LYS A 153 3.48 6.71 -29.05
N GLN A 154 2.21 6.78 -28.64
CA GLN A 154 1.57 8.05 -28.36
C GLN A 154 2.15 8.57 -27.04
N PRO A 155 2.35 9.88 -26.84
CA PRO A 155 3.16 10.44 -25.75
C PRO A 155 2.58 10.28 -24.33
N ALA A 156 1.69 9.30 -24.09
CA ALA A 156 1.20 8.95 -22.76
C ALA A 156 2.23 8.14 -21.96
N VAL A 157 2.21 8.35 -20.64
CA VAL A 157 3.07 7.67 -19.68
C VAL A 157 2.20 7.08 -18.59
N PHE A 158 2.31 5.77 -18.37
CA PHE A 158 1.60 5.06 -17.32
C PHE A 158 2.56 4.62 -16.23
N GLU A 159 2.18 4.79 -14.98
CA GLU A 159 2.89 4.28 -13.81
C GLU A 159 1.94 3.40 -13.00
N THR A 160 2.42 2.24 -12.55
CA THR A 160 1.65 1.37 -11.66
C THR A 160 2.57 0.44 -10.88
N LEU A 161 1.98 -0.27 -9.93
CA LEU A 161 2.52 -1.49 -9.36
C LEU A 161 2.04 -2.71 -10.14
N VAL A 162 2.93 -3.68 -10.34
CA VAL A 162 2.61 -4.98 -10.91
C VAL A 162 3.15 -6.08 -10.00
N THR A 163 2.27 -6.97 -9.57
CA THR A 163 2.63 -8.17 -8.82
C THR A 163 2.63 -9.36 -9.77
N ASP A 164 3.80 -9.99 -9.91
CA ASP A 164 4.03 -11.19 -10.69
C ASP A 164 4.09 -12.38 -9.74
N ASN A 165 3.20 -13.34 -9.93
CA ASN A 165 3.16 -14.55 -9.12
C ASN A 165 3.89 -15.71 -9.81
N ASP A 166 4.16 -16.78 -9.07
CA ASP A 166 4.88 -17.96 -9.60
C ASP A 166 4.19 -18.64 -10.79
N THR A 167 2.90 -18.39 -10.99
CA THR A 167 2.13 -18.91 -12.13
C THR A 167 2.27 -18.05 -13.40
N GLY A 168 2.95 -16.92 -13.31
CA GLY A 168 3.14 -15.95 -14.40
C GLY A 168 1.94 -15.03 -14.64
N ASN A 169 0.94 -15.06 -13.77
CA ASN A 169 -0.21 -14.14 -13.81
C ASN A 169 0.20 -12.80 -13.21
N LEU A 170 -0.18 -11.72 -13.91
CA LEU A 170 0.11 -10.35 -13.50
C LEU A 170 -1.12 -9.72 -12.83
N GLU A 171 -0.93 -9.23 -11.61
CA GLU A 171 -1.92 -8.44 -10.88
C GLU A 171 -1.47 -6.97 -10.92
N PHE A 172 -2.32 -6.07 -11.40
CA PHE A 172 -2.01 -4.64 -11.51
C PHE A 172 -2.70 -3.84 -10.40
N GLY A 173 -1.94 -2.92 -9.80
CA GLY A 173 -2.46 -1.94 -8.84
C GLY A 173 -3.23 -0.79 -9.53
N GLU A 174 -3.47 0.27 -8.78
CA GLU A 174 -4.03 1.50 -9.35
C GLU A 174 -3.07 2.11 -10.39
N ILE A 175 -3.61 2.44 -11.56
CA ILE A 175 -2.83 3.00 -12.66
C ILE A 175 -2.83 4.52 -12.54
N ALA A 176 -1.65 5.10 -12.37
CA ALA A 176 -1.43 6.53 -12.46
C ALA A 176 -1.02 6.92 -13.90
N ARG A 177 -1.53 8.06 -14.38
CA ARG A 177 -1.04 8.68 -15.60
C ARG A 177 0.04 9.70 -15.24
N GLY A 178 1.25 9.51 -15.76
CA GLY A 178 2.43 10.32 -15.46
C GLY A 178 2.58 11.57 -16.34
N ASP A 179 1.81 11.69 -17.42
CA ASP A 179 1.68 12.90 -18.23
C ASP A 179 0.52 13.80 -17.76
N ARG A 180 0.64 15.11 -18.03
CA ARG A 180 -0.41 16.10 -17.72
C ARG A 180 -1.63 15.89 -18.63
N TYR A 181 -2.83 16.08 -18.08
CA TYR A 181 -4.04 16.19 -18.88
C TYR A 181 -4.13 17.59 -19.52
N GLY A 182 -4.05 17.66 -20.85
CA GLY A 182 -4.12 18.91 -21.60
C GLY A 182 -2.78 19.66 -21.70
N ASN A 183 -2.67 20.51 -22.73
CA ASN A 183 -1.52 21.41 -22.95
C ASN A 183 -1.50 22.54 -21.93
#